data_AF-C3NBE5-F1
#
_entry.id   AF-C3NBE5-F1
#
_cell.length_a   1.000
_cell.length_b   1.000
_cell.length_c   1.000
_cell.angle_alpha   90.00
_cell.angle_beta   90.00
_cell.angle_gamma   90.00
#
_symmetry.space_group_name_H-M   'P 1'
#
loop_
_entity.id
_entity.type
_entity.pdbx_description
1 polymer ?
#
loop_
_entity_poly.entity_id
_entity_poly.type
_entity_poly.pdbx_seq_one_letter_code
_entity_poly.pdbx_strand_id
1 'polypeptide(L)'
;MRELIRCEEVNLNLKFNSEESLFHFLFLFKTYLRCKFREKSIREKYFGSAREHFMSRILYTPKIRDLVIESMEVCIIDRDASNYVINGLEGEIFKLYEVFSKHEMEYYANKTVDYVPDLRKFFKNCLRRKKRGKVRI
;
A
#
# COMPACT_ATOMS: atom_id res chain seq x y z
N MET A 1 3.74 8.02 -30.60
CA MET A 1 4.63 8.11 -29.42
C MET A 1 3.90 7.45 -28.26
N ARG A 2 4.50 6.48 -27.56
CA ARG A 2 3.82 5.65 -26.56
C ARG A 2 4.09 6.23 -25.17
N GLU A 3 3.05 6.58 -24.40
CA GLU A 3 3.20 7.09 -23.02
C GLU A 3 3.99 6.08 -22.16
N LEU A 4 5.06 6.60 -21.55
CA LEU A 4 5.99 5.91 -20.64
C LEU A 4 5.52 5.94 -19.19
N ILE A 5 4.69 6.93 -18.85
CA ILE A 5 4.19 7.19 -17.51
C ILE A 5 2.67 7.18 -17.60
N ARG A 6 2.03 6.46 -16.68
CA ARG A 6 0.59 6.55 -16.47
C ARG A 6 0.33 7.00 -15.05
N CYS A 7 -0.40 8.10 -14.91
CA CYS A 7 -0.84 8.61 -13.62
C CYS A 7 -2.35 8.49 -13.51
N GLU A 8 -2.82 8.17 -12.32
CA GLU A 8 -4.23 8.21 -11.95
C GLU A 8 -4.36 9.05 -10.68
N GLU A 9 -5.10 10.14 -10.77
CA GLU A 9 -5.52 10.90 -9.60
C GLU A 9 -6.86 10.37 -9.13
N VAL A 10 -6.90 9.96 -7.87
CA VAL A 10 -8.11 9.55 -7.18
C VAL A 10 -8.53 10.69 -6.27
N ASN A 11 -9.71 11.27 -6.52
CA ASN A 11 -10.33 12.21 -5.60
C ASN A 11 -10.80 11.45 -4.35
N LEU A 12 -10.38 11.93 -3.20
CA LEU A 12 -10.64 11.34 -1.91
C LEU A 12 -11.29 12.37 -0.98
N ASN A 13 -11.61 11.94 0.23
CA ASN A 13 -11.94 12.83 1.34
C ASN A 13 -11.77 12.06 2.65
N LEU A 14 -10.57 11.52 2.86
CA LEU A 14 -10.30 10.63 4.00
C LEU A 14 -9.81 11.45 5.18
N LYS A 15 -10.58 11.47 6.27
CA LYS A 15 -10.32 12.30 7.45
C LYS A 15 -9.69 11.48 8.58
N PHE A 16 -8.57 11.96 9.10
CA PHE A 16 -7.84 11.32 10.18
C PHE A 16 -8.00 12.09 11.50
N ASN A 17 -7.97 11.36 12.61
CA ASN A 17 -8.12 11.94 13.96
C ASN A 17 -6.82 12.49 14.53
N SER A 18 -5.67 12.12 13.94
CA SER A 18 -4.34 12.55 14.36
C SER A 18 -3.34 12.43 13.21
N GLU A 19 -2.19 13.10 13.35
CA GLU A 19 -1.05 12.93 12.44
C GLU A 19 -0.56 11.48 12.42
N GLU A 20 -0.51 10.83 13.59
CA GLU A 20 -0.10 9.43 13.71
C GLU A 20 -0.98 8.51 12.85
N SER A 21 -2.30 8.70 12.89
CA SER A 21 -3.28 7.97 12.07
C SER A 21 -3.06 8.14 10.58
N LEU A 22 -2.84 9.39 10.17
CA LEU A 22 -2.52 9.74 8.80
C LEU A 22 -1.21 9.04 8.34
N PHE A 23 -0.14 9.13 9.13
CA PHE A 23 1.14 8.52 8.79
C PHE A 23 1.05 6.99 8.68
N HIS A 24 0.34 6.36 9.63
CA HIS A 24 0.12 4.92 9.61
C HIS A 24 -0.69 4.47 8.39
N PHE A 25 -1.73 5.22 8.03
CA PHE A 25 -2.48 4.94 6.81
C PHE A 25 -1.63 5.09 5.55
N LEU A 26 -0.85 6.17 5.43
CA LEU A 26 0.06 6.37 4.28
C LEU A 26 1.09 5.24 4.17
N PHE A 27 1.62 4.76 5.30
CA PHE A 27 2.51 3.61 5.33
C PHE A 27 1.82 2.32 4.90
N LEU A 28 0.59 2.07 5.37
CA LEU A 28 -0.21 0.91 4.97
C LEU A 28 -0.54 0.97 3.48
N PHE A 29 -0.90 2.13 2.94
CA PHE A 29 -1.19 2.31 1.52
C PHE A 29 0.05 2.03 0.65
N LYS A 30 1.21 2.60 1.01
CA LYS A 30 2.49 2.28 0.35
C LYS A 30 2.77 0.78 0.34
N THR A 31 2.60 0.16 1.50
CA THR A 31 2.83 -1.28 1.67
C THR A 31 1.84 -2.09 0.85
N TYR A 32 0.58 -1.66 0.80
CA TYR A 32 -0.48 -2.29 0.03
C TYR A 32 -0.16 -2.28 -1.47
N LEU A 33 0.24 -1.13 -2.03
CA LEU A 33 0.68 -1.02 -3.43
C LEU A 33 1.82 -2.01 -3.72
N ARG A 34 2.80 -2.12 -2.81
CA ARG A 34 3.87 -3.11 -2.92
C ARG A 34 3.35 -4.54 -2.87
N CYS A 35 2.32 -4.82 -2.07
CA CYS A 35 1.73 -6.15 -1.93
C CYS A 35 0.77 -6.54 -3.04
N LYS A 36 0.38 -5.63 -3.94
CA LYS A 36 -0.32 -6.03 -5.17
C LYS A 36 0.52 -7.01 -6.00
N PHE A 37 1.85 -6.92 -5.91
CA PHE A 37 2.77 -7.83 -6.58
C PHE A 37 3.11 -9.05 -5.71
N ARG A 38 2.81 -10.24 -6.23
CA ARG A 38 3.06 -11.52 -5.55
C ARG A 38 4.55 -11.85 -5.46
N GLU A 39 5.28 -11.64 -6.55
CA GLU A 39 6.68 -12.04 -6.65
C GLU A 39 7.60 -11.01 -6.01
N LYS A 40 8.61 -11.52 -5.29
CA LYS A 40 9.60 -10.65 -4.64
C LYS A 40 10.43 -9.86 -5.66
N SER A 41 10.87 -10.51 -6.73
CA SER A 41 11.60 -9.90 -7.85
C SER A 41 10.84 -8.71 -8.45
N ILE A 42 9.53 -8.88 -8.70
CA ILE A 42 8.69 -7.82 -9.27
C ILE A 42 8.53 -6.65 -8.29
N ARG A 43 8.38 -6.93 -6.99
CA ARG A 43 8.35 -5.87 -5.96
C ARG A 43 9.65 -5.09 -5.92
N GLU A 44 10.79 -5.77 -5.99
CA GLU A 44 12.10 -5.12 -6.00
C GLU A 44 12.31 -4.32 -7.30
N LYS A 45 11.82 -4.80 -8.44
CA LYS A 45 11.82 -4.05 -9.72
C LYS A 45 11.08 -2.71 -9.63
N TYR A 46 9.90 -2.68 -8.98
CA TYR A 46 9.03 -1.49 -8.99
C TYR A 46 9.12 -0.60 -7.76
N PHE A 47 9.46 -1.12 -6.58
CA PHE A 47 9.59 -0.36 -5.33
C PHE A 47 11.04 -0.23 -4.85
N GLY A 48 11.99 -0.76 -5.62
CA GLY A 48 13.40 -0.80 -5.25
C GLY A 48 13.72 -1.88 -4.22
N SER A 49 15.01 -2.06 -3.97
CA SER A 49 15.52 -2.85 -2.86
C SER A 49 16.54 -2.02 -2.07
N ALA A 50 16.76 -2.33 -0.80
CA ALA A 50 17.81 -1.68 -0.02
C ALA A 50 19.24 -2.06 -0.49
N ARG A 51 19.36 -3.06 -1.37
CA ARG A 51 20.64 -3.61 -1.86
C ARG A 51 21.07 -3.03 -3.21
N GLU A 52 20.11 -2.59 -4.01
CA GLU A 52 20.32 -2.04 -5.34
C GLU A 52 19.61 -0.69 -5.36
N HIS A 53 20.38 0.41 -5.40
CA HIS A 53 19.93 1.80 -5.33
C HIS A 53 19.02 2.19 -6.52
N PHE A 54 17.81 1.63 -6.59
CA PHE A 54 16.80 1.95 -7.59
C PHE A 54 15.69 2.80 -6.96
N MET A 55 15.40 3.95 -7.57
CA MET A 55 14.21 4.74 -7.27
C MET A 55 12.95 3.94 -7.60
N SER A 56 11.91 4.08 -6.77
CA SER A 56 10.61 3.44 -7.00
C SER A 56 10.04 3.90 -8.34
N ARG A 57 9.65 2.94 -9.19
CA ARG A 57 8.93 3.19 -10.44
C ARG A 57 7.43 3.41 -10.22
N ILE A 58 6.95 3.17 -9.00
CA ILE A 58 5.60 3.53 -8.57
C ILE A 58 5.73 4.66 -7.58
N LEU A 59 5.22 5.83 -7.97
CA LEU A 59 5.16 7.03 -7.16
C LEU A 59 3.71 7.19 -6.69
N TYR A 60 3.53 7.61 -5.45
CA TYR A 60 2.22 8.00 -4.94
C TYR A 60 2.36 9.30 -4.17
N THR A 61 1.46 10.25 -4.44
CA THR A 61 1.54 11.61 -3.95
C THR A 61 0.20 11.98 -3.34
N PRO A 62 0.08 12.00 -2.00
CA PRO A 62 -1.14 12.44 -1.34
C PRO A 62 -1.23 13.97 -1.35
N LYS A 63 -2.41 14.51 -1.65
CA LYS A 63 -2.75 15.91 -1.40
C LYS A 63 -3.44 16.02 -0.04
N ILE A 64 -2.76 16.66 0.91
CA ILE A 64 -3.18 16.67 2.32
C ILE A 64 -3.49 18.10 2.78
N ARG A 65 -4.62 18.27 3.47
CA ARG A 65 -4.99 19.51 4.16
C ARG A 65 -5.69 19.17 5.48
N ASP A 66 -5.24 19.74 6.59
CA ASP A 66 -5.89 19.61 7.90
C ASP A 66 -6.25 18.17 8.31
N LEU A 67 -5.29 17.23 8.19
CA LEU A 67 -5.49 15.79 8.43
C LEU A 67 -6.51 15.11 7.51
N VAL A 68 -6.80 15.71 6.36
CA VAL A 68 -7.62 15.13 5.30
C VAL A 68 -6.75 14.84 4.08
N ILE A 69 -6.83 13.61 3.57
CA ILE A 69 -6.32 13.29 2.23
C ILE A 69 -7.43 13.66 1.24
N GLU A 70 -7.27 14.79 0.55
CA GLU A 70 -8.20 15.31 -0.46
C GLU A 70 -8.10 14.53 -1.78
N SER A 71 -6.89 14.11 -2.16
CA SER A 71 -6.68 13.24 -3.32
C SER A 71 -5.39 12.45 -3.17
N MET A 72 -5.26 11.38 -3.97
CA MET A 72 -4.04 10.58 -4.08
C MET A 72 -3.74 10.38 -5.55
N GLU A 73 -2.60 10.89 -6.01
CA GLU A 73 -2.07 10.58 -7.33
C GLU A 73 -1.17 9.35 -7.26
N VAL A 74 -1.35 8.38 -8.15
CA VAL A 74 -0.45 7.24 -8.30
C VAL A 74 0.09 7.20 -9.74
N CYS A 75 1.40 7.42 -9.87
CA CYS A 75 2.11 7.43 -11.14
C CYS A 75 3.00 6.19 -11.29
N ILE A 76 2.94 5.57 -12.45
CA ILE A 76 3.66 4.33 -12.76
C ILE A 76 4.56 4.57 -13.97
N ILE A 77 5.86 4.41 -13.75
CA ILE A 77 6.94 4.55 -14.72
C ILE A 77 7.36 3.16 -15.20
N ASP A 78 6.42 2.41 -15.77
CA ASP A 78 6.62 1.13 -16.49
C ASP A 78 5.24 0.61 -16.97
N ARG A 79 5.07 0.28 -18.25
CA ARG A 79 3.77 -0.17 -18.79
C ARG A 79 3.29 -1.48 -18.17
N ASP A 80 4.21 -2.37 -17.85
CA ASP A 80 3.83 -3.71 -17.37
C ASP A 80 3.21 -3.66 -15.97
N ALA A 81 3.49 -2.62 -15.19
CA ALA A 81 2.93 -2.43 -13.86
C ALA A 81 1.54 -1.77 -13.87
N SER A 82 1.18 -1.04 -14.93
CA SER A 82 -0.03 -0.20 -14.92
C SER A 82 -1.31 -1.01 -14.74
N ASN A 83 -1.37 -2.19 -15.37
CA ASN A 83 -2.56 -3.05 -15.31
C ASN A 83 -2.80 -3.68 -13.92
N TYR A 84 -1.76 -3.74 -13.07
CA TYR A 84 -1.85 -4.35 -11.75
C TYR A 84 -2.24 -3.36 -10.66
N VAL A 85 -1.98 -2.07 -10.86
CA VAL A 85 -2.03 -1.07 -9.77
C VAL A 85 -3.20 -0.10 -9.91
N ILE A 86 -3.53 0.34 -11.13
CA ILE A 86 -4.50 1.42 -11.41
C ILE A 86 -5.96 0.92 -11.37
N ASN A 87 -6.24 -0.26 -11.95
CA ASN A 87 -7.62 -0.73 -12.04
C ASN A 87 -8.25 -0.97 -10.65
N GLY A 88 -9.31 -0.21 -10.35
CA GLY A 88 -10.07 -0.32 -9.09
C GLY A 88 -9.43 0.40 -7.89
N LEU A 89 -8.41 1.24 -8.13
CA LEU A 89 -7.59 1.85 -7.09
C LEU A 89 -8.42 2.67 -6.07
N GLU A 90 -9.39 3.46 -6.53
CA GLU A 90 -10.28 4.24 -5.67
C GLU A 90 -11.01 3.37 -4.63
N GLY A 91 -11.76 2.37 -5.09
CA GLY A 91 -12.52 1.48 -4.21
C GLY A 91 -11.63 0.70 -3.25
N GLU A 92 -10.42 0.35 -3.68
CA GLU A 92 -9.44 -0.33 -2.82
C GLU A 92 -8.86 0.59 -1.74
N ILE A 93 -8.59 1.87 -2.07
CA ILE A 93 -8.16 2.89 -1.09
C ILE A 93 -9.26 3.08 -0.03
N PHE A 94 -10.51 3.29 -0.45
CA PHE A 94 -11.63 3.47 0.47
C PHE A 94 -11.82 2.26 1.38
N LYS A 95 -11.73 1.05 0.82
CA LYS A 95 -11.87 -0.18 1.61
C LYS A 95 -10.72 -0.38 2.60
N LEU A 96 -9.49 -0.07 2.20
CA LEU A 96 -8.34 -0.12 3.12
C LEU A 96 -8.52 0.89 4.26
N TYR A 97 -8.97 2.10 3.94
CA TYR A 97 -9.26 3.15 4.92
C TYR A 97 -10.33 2.72 5.91
N GLU A 98 -11.48 2.23 5.41
CA GLU A 98 -12.58 1.78 6.26
C GLU A 98 -12.13 0.71 7.26
N VAL A 99 -11.36 -0.28 6.79
CA VAL A 99 -10.84 -1.35 7.66
C VAL A 99 -9.79 -0.83 8.63
N PHE A 100 -8.90 0.06 8.18
CA PHE A 100 -7.91 0.69 9.06
C PHE A 100 -8.59 1.48 10.18
N SER A 101 -9.56 2.34 9.86
CA SER A 101 -10.29 3.14 10.86
C SER A 101 -11.02 2.28 11.89
N LYS A 102 -11.53 1.10 11.51
CA LYS A 102 -12.17 0.16 12.44
C LYS A 102 -11.19 -0.51 13.41
N HIS A 103 -9.95 -0.75 12.97
CA HIS A 103 -8.94 -1.51 13.71
C HIS A 103 -7.71 -0.68 14.10
N GLU A 104 -7.84 0.64 14.12
CA GLU A 104 -6.74 1.57 14.35
C GLU A 104 -5.99 1.25 15.65
N MET A 105 -6.72 1.08 16.75
CA MET A 105 -6.17 0.76 18.07
C MET A 105 -5.47 -0.61 18.12
N GLU A 106 -6.03 -1.63 17.45
CA GLU A 106 -5.40 -2.95 17.36
C GLU A 106 -4.10 -2.90 16.56
N TYR A 107 -4.09 -2.10 15.49
CA TYR A 107 -2.91 -1.89 14.68
C TYR A 107 -1.83 -1.12 15.45
N TYR A 108 -2.17 -0.11 16.26
CA TYR A 108 -1.20 0.60 17.10
C TYR A 108 -0.57 -0.29 18.18
N ALA A 109 -1.37 -1.13 18.82
CA ALA A 109 -0.88 -2.04 19.85
C ALA A 109 0.18 -3.03 19.30
N ASN A 110 0.02 -3.47 18.06
CA ASN A 110 0.84 -4.52 17.47
C ASN A 110 1.88 -4.01 16.45
N LYS A 111 1.65 -2.83 15.86
CA LYS A 111 2.39 -2.24 14.74
C LYS A 111 2.58 -3.20 13.56
N THR A 112 1.72 -4.20 13.43
CA THR A 112 1.72 -5.19 12.36
C THR A 112 0.29 -5.59 11.99
N VAL A 113 0.11 -5.93 10.72
CA VAL A 113 -1.18 -6.40 10.17
C VAL A 113 -1.41 -7.90 10.41
N ASP A 114 -0.40 -8.64 10.90
CA ASP A 114 -0.49 -10.09 11.09
C ASP A 114 -1.56 -10.50 12.11
N TYR A 115 -1.78 -9.66 13.13
CA TYR A 115 -2.72 -9.89 14.21
C TYR A 115 -4.07 -9.20 14.01
N VAL A 116 -4.26 -8.49 12.90
CA VAL A 116 -5.52 -7.82 12.53
C VAL A 116 -6.09 -8.51 11.28
N PRO A 117 -6.94 -9.55 11.41
CA PRO A 117 -7.33 -10.43 10.31
C PRO A 117 -7.91 -9.70 9.10
N ASP A 118 -8.65 -8.61 9.32
CA ASP A 118 -9.27 -7.85 8.23
C ASP A 118 -8.25 -7.02 7.46
N LEU A 119 -7.32 -6.34 8.14
CA LEU A 119 -6.18 -5.69 7.49
C LEU A 119 -5.30 -6.73 6.78
N ARG A 120 -5.07 -7.89 7.39
CA ARG A 120 -4.24 -8.97 6.85
C ARG A 120 -4.61 -9.39 5.43
N LYS A 121 -5.91 -9.34 5.09
CA LYS A 121 -6.43 -9.71 3.76
C LYS A 121 -5.81 -8.89 2.63
N PHE A 122 -5.51 -7.61 2.87
CA PHE A 122 -4.90 -6.71 1.89
C PHE A 122 -3.43 -7.04 1.59
N PHE A 123 -2.72 -7.66 2.54
CA PHE A 123 -1.27 -7.87 2.48
C PHE A 123 -0.87 -9.32 2.20
N LYS A 124 -1.82 -10.19 1.83
CA LYS A 124 -1.61 -11.65 1.66
C LYS A 124 -0.38 -12.06 0.83
N ASN A 125 0.00 -11.24 -0.14
CA ASN A 125 1.13 -11.47 -1.04
C ASN A 125 2.50 -11.09 -0.42
N CYS A 126 2.50 -10.23 0.60
CA CYS A 126 3.69 -9.85 1.37
C CYS A 126 3.90 -10.69 2.61
N LEU A 127 2.81 -11.20 3.19
CA LEU A 127 2.90 -12.05 4.35
C LEU A 127 3.47 -13.40 3.94
N ARG A 128 4.63 -13.74 4.51
CA ARG A 128 5.16 -15.09 4.40
C ARG A 128 4.11 -16.02 5.01
N ARG A 129 3.58 -16.96 4.23
CA ARG A 129 2.94 -18.14 4.82
C ARG A 129 4.00 -18.74 5.74
N LYS A 130 3.84 -18.65 7.06
CA LYS A 130 4.53 -19.56 7.98
C LYS A 130 4.19 -20.94 7.45
N LYS A 131 5.16 -21.64 6.86
CA LYS A 131 4.97 -23.03 6.43
C LYS A 131 4.46 -23.76 7.68
N ARG A 132 3.25 -24.31 7.62
CA ARG A 132 2.83 -25.30 8.61
C ARG A 132 3.77 -26.49 8.41
N GLY A 133 4.75 -26.62 9.31
CA GLY A 133 5.77 -27.66 9.23
C GLY A 133 6.85 -27.42 10.27
N LYS A 134 6.77 -28.21 11.35
CA LYS A 134 7.72 -28.36 12.46
C LYS A 134 9.20 -28.21 12.05
N VAL A 135 10.00 -27.54 12.86
CA VAL A 135 11.25 -28.08 13.41
C VAL A 135 11.43 -27.56 14.84
N ARG A 136 11.91 -28.46 15.71
CA ARG A 136 12.18 -28.35 17.14
C ARG A 136 13.23 -27.27 17.47
N ILE A 137 13.21 -26.90 18.75
CA ILE A 137 14.18 -26.15 19.57
C ILE A 137 15.56 -26.00 18.93
#